data_AF-A0A672UU90-F1
#
_entry.id   AF-A0A672UU90-F1
#
_cell.length_a   1.000
_cell.length_b   1.000
_cell.length_c   1.000
_cell.angle_alpha   90.00
_cell.angle_beta   90.00
_cell.angle_gamma   90.00
#
_symmetry.space_group_name_H-M   'P 1'
#
loop_
_entity.id
_entity.type
_entity.pdbx_description
1 polymer ?
#
loop_
_entity_poly.entity_id
_entity_poly.type
_entity_poly.pdbx_seq_one_letter_code
_entity_poly.pdbx_strand_id
1 'polypeptide(L)'
;PLPPQAPPPSGPRGFNSLRQDEVGPVGMEEEEPMGAPPASRCHPIAPPPPRRLTERDLMQIAQRFGREWQEVGIMCLGLEKSRLEQIREDHPHSLVLQSFEMLREWSRRHKAEATAPRLCACLRPASVDPGVFDLLQD
;
A
#
# COMPACT_ATOMS: atom_id res chain seq x y z
N PRO A 1 -19.45 -6.08 51.61
CA PRO A 1 -20.81 -5.58 51.27
C PRO A 1 -20.83 -4.05 51.17
N LEU A 2 -20.85 -3.53 49.94
CA LEU A 2 -21.00 -2.10 49.67
C LEU A 2 -22.51 -1.77 49.66
N PRO A 3 -22.98 -0.70 50.33
CA PRO A 3 -24.37 -0.29 50.21
C PRO A 3 -24.64 0.34 48.82
N PRO A 4 -25.88 0.24 48.30
CA PRO A 4 -26.26 0.88 47.04
C PRO A 4 -26.34 2.40 47.24
N GLN A 5 -25.55 3.18 46.50
CA GLN A 5 -25.75 4.63 46.43
C GLN A 5 -26.93 4.93 45.51
N ALA A 6 -28.01 5.45 46.10
CA ALA A 6 -29.14 6.06 45.41
C ALA A 6 -28.77 7.44 44.83
N PRO A 7 -29.41 7.90 43.75
CA PRO A 7 -29.15 9.21 43.15
C PRO A 7 -29.79 10.35 43.96
N PRO A 8 -29.18 11.55 44.03
CA PRO A 8 -29.85 12.72 44.59
C PRO A 8 -30.80 13.43 43.59
N PRO A 9 -31.83 14.13 44.09
CA PRO A 9 -32.98 14.62 43.33
C PRO A 9 -32.85 16.02 42.71
N SER A 10 -33.75 16.28 41.77
CA SER A 10 -34.01 17.51 41.02
C SER A 10 -34.19 18.79 41.85
N GLY A 11 -33.73 19.93 41.31
CA GLY A 11 -34.17 21.27 41.73
C GLY A 11 -33.71 22.41 40.81
N PRO A 12 -34.46 23.53 40.68
CA PRO A 12 -34.62 24.24 39.40
C PRO A 12 -34.07 25.68 39.35
N ARG A 13 -34.22 26.31 38.16
CA ARG A 13 -34.18 27.75 37.83
C ARG A 13 -32.80 28.42 37.70
N GLY A 14 -32.37 28.54 36.45
CA GLY A 14 -31.66 29.71 35.95
C GLY A 14 -32.35 30.19 34.69
N PHE A 15 -33.07 31.30 34.77
CA PHE A 15 -33.64 32.02 33.63
C PHE A 15 -32.50 32.42 32.68
N ASN A 16 -32.56 32.01 31.41
CA ASN A 16 -31.87 32.74 30.37
C ASN A 16 -32.83 32.86 29.17
N SER A 17 -33.46 34.02 29.10
CA SER A 17 -34.26 34.43 27.95
C SER A 17 -33.38 35.36 27.13
N LEU A 18 -32.74 34.81 26.09
CA LEU A 18 -32.31 35.60 24.93
C LEU A 18 -32.10 34.70 23.71
N ARG A 19 -33.19 34.51 22.98
CA ARG A 19 -33.29 34.38 21.51
C ARG A 19 -31.97 34.14 20.75
N GLN A 20 -31.82 32.94 20.18
CA GLN A 20 -31.25 32.76 18.85
C GLN A 20 -32.02 31.66 18.12
N ASP A 21 -32.87 32.10 17.19
CA ASP A 21 -33.07 31.39 15.92
C ASP A 21 -31.70 30.98 15.37
N GLU A 22 -31.53 29.71 15.03
CA GLU A 22 -30.76 29.26 13.86
C GLU A 22 -31.12 27.79 13.62
N VAL A 23 -31.95 27.63 12.59
CA VAL A 23 -32.35 26.37 11.99
C VAL A 23 -31.11 25.68 11.40
N GLY A 24 -30.86 24.42 11.78
CA GLY A 24 -30.13 23.49 10.91
C GLY A 24 -31.10 22.71 10.03
N PRO A 25 -30.63 21.78 9.19
CA PRO A 25 -29.37 21.72 8.46
C PRO A 25 -29.60 21.88 6.95
N VAL A 26 -28.55 22.35 6.27
CA VAL A 26 -28.48 22.45 4.82
C VAL A 26 -28.63 21.05 4.20
N GLY A 27 -29.69 20.87 3.41
CA GLY A 27 -29.86 19.73 2.53
C GLY A 27 -28.95 19.88 1.32
N MET A 28 -28.17 18.83 1.06
CA MET A 28 -27.50 18.54 -0.20
C MET A 28 -28.51 18.44 -1.34
N GLU A 29 -28.28 19.15 -2.44
CA GLU A 29 -28.50 18.73 -3.85
C GLU A 29 -28.17 19.94 -4.76
N GLU A 30 -27.01 19.94 -5.46
CA GLU A 30 -26.88 19.71 -6.92
C GLU A 30 -27.45 20.90 -7.74
N GLU A 31 -26.74 21.67 -8.58
CA GLU A 31 -25.81 21.35 -9.68
C GLU A 31 -25.06 22.65 -10.12
N GLU A 32 -23.95 22.45 -10.84
CA GLU A 32 -23.02 23.42 -11.44
C GLU A 32 -23.71 24.42 -12.42
N PRO A 33 -23.19 25.66 -12.61
CA PRO A 33 -22.23 25.84 -13.70
C PRO A 33 -21.22 26.96 -13.41
N MET A 34 -20.01 26.60 -12.96
CA MET A 34 -18.97 27.62 -12.76
C MET A 34 -18.13 27.82 -14.03
N GLY A 35 -18.42 28.94 -14.70
CA GLY A 35 -17.48 29.56 -15.62
C GLY A 35 -16.23 30.06 -14.89
N ALA A 36 -15.08 29.56 -15.33
CA ALA A 36 -13.77 30.21 -15.43
C ALA A 36 -12.96 30.61 -14.14
N PRO A 37 -11.61 30.63 -14.24
CA PRO A 37 -10.61 30.47 -13.15
C PRO A 37 -10.02 31.85 -12.70
N PRO A 38 -9.09 32.04 -11.71
CA PRO A 38 -7.76 31.40 -11.60
C PRO A 38 -7.15 31.31 -10.16
N ALA A 39 -5.90 30.84 -10.11
CA ALA A 39 -4.91 30.95 -9.02
C ALA A 39 -4.70 29.71 -8.12
N SER A 40 -3.58 29.05 -8.40
CA SER A 40 -2.54 28.73 -7.42
C SER A 40 -3.00 28.03 -6.14
N ARG A 41 -3.46 26.80 -6.28
CA ARG A 41 -3.27 25.83 -5.20
C ARG A 41 -2.16 24.89 -5.64
N CYS A 42 -0.99 25.07 -5.03
CA CYS A 42 0.00 24.01 -4.95
C CYS A 42 -0.65 22.85 -4.22
N HIS A 43 -1.36 22.01 -4.96
CA HIS A 43 -1.63 20.66 -4.50
C HIS A 43 -0.25 20.02 -4.37
N PRO A 44 0.19 19.56 -3.18
CA PRO A 44 1.26 18.59 -3.18
C PRO A 44 0.74 17.47 -4.08
N ILE A 45 1.39 17.28 -5.24
CA ILE A 45 1.19 16.11 -6.08
C ILE A 45 1.36 14.95 -5.12
N ALA A 46 0.25 14.36 -4.68
CA ALA A 46 0.30 13.09 -4.01
C ALA A 46 1.03 12.18 -5.00
N PRO A 47 2.17 11.56 -4.60
CA PRO A 47 2.89 10.69 -5.51
C PRO A 47 1.87 9.69 -6.07
N PRO A 48 1.91 9.39 -7.37
CA PRO A 48 1.00 8.42 -7.97
C PRO A 48 1.00 7.16 -7.11
N PRO A 49 -0.17 6.54 -6.88
CA PRO A 49 -0.27 5.39 -6.00
C PRO A 49 0.80 4.37 -6.42
N PRO A 50 1.59 3.87 -5.47
CA PRO A 50 2.67 2.95 -5.76
C PRO A 50 2.15 1.79 -6.62
N ARG A 51 2.64 1.68 -7.86
CA ARG A 51 2.17 0.66 -8.80
C ARG A 51 2.42 -0.72 -8.19
N ARG A 52 1.33 -1.40 -7.87
CA ARG A 52 1.37 -2.73 -7.28
C ARG A 52 1.59 -3.74 -8.38
N LEU A 53 2.61 -4.57 -8.22
CA LEU A 53 2.91 -5.63 -9.17
C LEU A 53 1.86 -6.72 -9.05
N THR A 54 1.28 -7.12 -10.17
CA THR A 54 0.39 -8.29 -10.21
C THR A 54 1.23 -9.57 -10.23
N GLU A 55 0.62 -10.71 -9.89
CA GLU A 55 1.30 -12.01 -9.99
C GLU A 55 1.82 -12.28 -11.39
N ARG A 56 1.13 -11.78 -12.43
CA ARG A 56 1.57 -11.91 -13.81
C ARG A 56 2.87 -11.16 -14.07
N ASP A 57 3.00 -9.95 -13.53
CA ASP A 57 4.22 -9.15 -13.63
C ASP A 57 5.37 -9.84 -12.88
N LEU A 58 5.12 -10.33 -11.67
CA LEU A 58 6.10 -11.10 -10.90
C LEU A 58 6.57 -12.36 -11.66
N MET A 59 5.66 -13.04 -12.37
CA MET A 59 6.01 -14.20 -13.20
C MET A 59 6.85 -13.83 -14.43
N GLN A 60 6.54 -12.71 -15.10
CA GLN A 60 7.35 -12.20 -16.21
C GLN A 60 8.76 -11.84 -15.74
N ILE A 61 8.86 -11.17 -14.59
CA ILE A 61 10.12 -10.80 -13.95
C ILE A 61 10.90 -12.06 -13.55
N ALA A 62 10.22 -13.04 -12.94
CA ALA A 62 10.81 -14.33 -12.55
C ALA A 62 11.38 -15.12 -13.74
N GLN A 63 10.78 -15.02 -14.93
CA GLN A 63 11.32 -15.67 -16.12
C GLN A 63 12.63 -15.05 -16.60
N ARG A 64 12.86 -13.78 -16.27
CA ARG A 64 14.11 -13.07 -16.57
C ARG A 64 15.14 -13.23 -15.46
N PHE A 65 14.72 -13.77 -14.32
CA PHE A 65 15.63 -14.25 -13.30
C PHE A 65 16.22 -15.60 -13.70
N GLY A 66 17.54 -15.64 -13.78
CA GLY A 66 18.30 -16.88 -13.88
C GLY A 66 18.64 -17.44 -12.51
N ARG A 67 19.79 -18.12 -12.45
CA ARG A 67 20.39 -18.69 -11.23
C ARG A 67 20.71 -17.68 -10.12
N GLU A 68 20.68 -16.38 -10.43
CA GLU A 68 21.02 -15.28 -9.51
C GLU A 68 19.91 -15.00 -8.49
N TRP A 69 18.72 -15.60 -8.65
CA TRP A 69 17.56 -15.34 -7.80
C TRP A 69 17.82 -15.60 -6.30
N GLN A 70 18.67 -16.56 -5.95
CA GLN A 70 19.05 -16.80 -4.55
C GLN A 70 19.85 -15.64 -3.98
N GLU A 71 20.86 -15.18 -4.72
CA GLU A 71 21.76 -14.12 -4.27
C GLU A 71 21.01 -12.79 -4.16
N VAL A 72 20.16 -12.51 -5.15
CA VAL A 72 19.28 -11.34 -5.16
C VAL A 72 18.24 -11.43 -4.04
N GLY A 73 17.74 -12.63 -3.74
CA GLY A 73 16.84 -12.88 -2.61
C GLY A 73 17.44 -12.47 -1.28
N ILE A 74 18.68 -12.87 -1.02
CA ILE A 74 19.40 -12.57 0.22
C ILE A 74 19.86 -11.11 0.25
N MET A 75 20.55 -10.66 -0.81
CA MET A 75 21.24 -9.38 -0.84
C MET A 75 20.31 -8.20 -1.13
N CYS A 76 19.38 -8.37 -2.08
CA CYS A 76 18.52 -7.28 -2.53
C CYS A 76 17.15 -7.27 -1.85
N LEU A 77 16.51 -8.44 -1.72
CA LEU A 77 15.16 -8.54 -1.14
C LEU A 77 15.19 -8.78 0.38
N GLY A 78 16.36 -9.09 0.95
CA GLY A 78 16.52 -9.33 2.40
C GLY A 78 15.75 -10.56 2.89
N LEU A 79 15.56 -11.56 2.03
CA LEU A 79 14.93 -12.82 2.37
C LEU A 79 15.91 -13.76 3.08
N GLU A 80 15.40 -14.58 3.98
CA GLU A 80 16.21 -15.56 4.68
C GLU A 80 16.68 -16.65 3.73
N LYS A 81 17.97 -17.03 3.84
CA LYS A 81 18.53 -18.15 3.09
C LYS A 81 17.73 -19.43 3.29
N SER A 82 17.29 -19.71 4.51
CA SER A 82 16.44 -20.88 4.81
C SER A 82 15.16 -20.90 3.98
N ARG A 83 14.55 -19.73 3.74
CA ARG A 83 13.35 -19.61 2.92
C ARG A 83 13.63 -19.88 1.45
N LEU A 84 14.76 -19.38 0.94
CA LEU A 84 15.18 -19.59 -0.45
C LEU A 84 15.55 -21.07 -0.70
N GLU A 85 16.24 -21.72 0.24
CA GLU A 85 16.55 -23.16 0.13
C GLU A 85 15.26 -23.99 0.12
N GLN A 86 14.27 -23.62 0.94
CA GLN A 86 12.96 -24.29 0.94
C GLN A 86 12.22 -24.13 -0.40
N ILE A 87 12.25 -22.92 -0.99
CA ILE A 87 11.68 -22.67 -2.32
C ILE A 87 12.40 -23.49 -3.39
N ARG A 88 13.73 -23.64 -3.28
CA ARG A 88 14.54 -24.46 -4.18
C ARG A 88 14.20 -25.95 -4.05
N GLU A 89 13.96 -26.45 -2.84
CA GLU A 89 13.52 -27.83 -2.60
C GLU A 89 12.10 -28.09 -3.09
N ASP A 90 11.21 -27.11 -3.00
CA ASP A 90 9.83 -27.22 -3.49
C ASP A 90 9.76 -27.20 -5.02
N HIS A 91 10.66 -26.44 -5.66
CA HIS A 91 10.68 -26.24 -7.11
C HIS A 91 12.04 -26.54 -7.78
N PRO A 92 12.66 -27.71 -7.57
CA PRO A 92 14.05 -27.98 -7.96
C PRO A 92 14.27 -27.96 -9.48
N HIS A 93 13.22 -28.20 -10.26
CA HIS A 93 13.29 -28.28 -11.72
C HIS A 93 13.00 -26.95 -12.43
N SER A 94 12.65 -25.89 -11.70
CA SER A 94 12.19 -24.64 -12.33
C SER A 94 12.70 -23.41 -11.59
N LEU A 95 13.79 -22.84 -12.11
CA LEU A 95 14.34 -21.56 -11.64
C LEU A 95 13.31 -20.42 -11.72
N VAL A 96 12.44 -20.46 -12.73
CA VAL A 96 11.34 -19.50 -12.89
C VAL A 96 10.38 -19.57 -11.71
N LEU A 97 9.93 -20.77 -11.33
CA LEU A 97 9.04 -20.96 -10.18
C LEU A 97 9.74 -20.58 -8.86
N GLN A 98 11.02 -20.94 -8.72
CA GLN A 98 11.82 -20.54 -7.55
C GLN A 98 11.88 -19.00 -7.41
N SER A 99 12.19 -18.32 -8.52
CA SER A 99 12.27 -16.86 -8.57
C SER A 99 10.89 -16.23 -8.34
N PHE A 100 9.83 -16.83 -8.89
CA PHE A 100 8.46 -16.36 -8.70
C PHE A 100 8.03 -16.45 -7.24
N GLU A 101 8.24 -17.59 -6.57
CA GLU A 101 7.91 -17.74 -5.14
C GLU A 101 8.76 -16.80 -4.28
N MET A 102 10.03 -16.61 -4.61
CA MET A 102 10.89 -15.63 -3.95
C MET A 102 10.35 -14.19 -4.09
N LEU A 103 9.91 -13.80 -5.29
CA LEU A 103 9.28 -12.51 -5.55
C LEU A 103 7.92 -12.38 -4.84
N ARG A 104 7.12 -13.46 -4.81
CA ARG A 104 5.84 -13.52 -4.09
C ARG A 104 6.06 -13.38 -2.59
N GLU A 105 7.10 -13.99 -2.04
CA GLU A 105 7.47 -13.90 -0.64
C GLU A 105 7.89 -12.47 -0.27
N TRP A 106 8.71 -11.84 -1.11
CA TRP A 106 9.06 -10.42 -0.93
C TRP A 106 7.83 -9.51 -1.01
N SER A 107 6.97 -9.73 -2.01
CA SER A 107 5.72 -9.00 -2.19
C SER A 107 4.80 -9.15 -0.97
N ARG A 108 4.71 -10.37 -0.41
CA ARG A 108 3.94 -10.65 0.81
C ARG A 108 4.51 -9.94 2.05
N ARG A 109 5.84 -9.87 2.18
CA ARG A 109 6.51 -9.17 3.28
C ARG A 109 6.34 -7.65 3.16
N HIS A 110 6.42 -7.12 1.95
CA HIS A 110 6.36 -5.68 1.73
C HIS A 110 4.96 -5.15 1.47
N LYS A 111 3.96 -5.99 1.14
CA LYS A 111 2.50 -5.72 0.94
C LYS A 111 2.12 -4.32 0.42
N ALA A 112 2.24 -3.29 1.25
CA ALA A 112 1.97 -1.89 0.91
C ALA A 112 3.14 -1.18 0.17
N GLU A 113 4.38 -1.56 0.45
CA GLU A 113 5.64 -1.05 -0.12
C GLU A 113 6.25 -1.98 -1.19
N ALA A 114 5.54 -3.05 -1.56
CA ALA A 114 5.93 -3.96 -2.64
C ALA A 114 5.72 -3.28 -4.02
N THR A 115 6.41 -2.17 -4.22
CA THR A 115 6.22 -1.30 -5.37
C THR A 115 7.24 -1.60 -6.46
N ALA A 116 6.82 -1.41 -7.71
CA ALA A 116 7.68 -1.46 -8.89
C ALA A 116 9.06 -0.77 -8.73
N PRO A 117 9.20 0.47 -8.22
CA PRO A 117 10.50 1.11 -8.03
C PRO A 117 11.38 0.44 -6.97
N ARG A 118 10.80 -0.16 -5.92
CA ARG A 118 11.57 -0.88 -4.90
C ARG A 118 12.13 -2.16 -5.47
N LEU A 119 11.32 -2.89 -6.23
CA LEU A 119 11.78 -4.06 -6.95
C LEU A 119 12.84 -3.65 -8.01
N CYS A 120 12.57 -2.64 -8.83
CA CYS A 120 13.52 -2.09 -9.80
C CYS A 120 14.87 -1.73 -9.16
N ALA A 121 14.87 -1.07 -7.99
CA ALA A 121 16.11 -0.76 -7.26
C ALA A 121 16.84 -2.02 -6.77
N CYS A 122 16.12 -3.04 -6.33
CA CYS A 122 16.67 -4.35 -5.95
C CYS A 122 17.20 -5.13 -7.15
N LEU A 123 16.60 -4.92 -8.32
CA LEU A 123 16.97 -5.58 -9.57
C LEU A 123 18.09 -4.86 -10.30
N ARG A 124 18.27 -3.55 -10.12
CA ARG A 124 19.34 -2.78 -10.74
C ARG A 124 20.76 -3.35 -10.52
N PRO A 125 21.14 -3.85 -9.32
CA PRO A 125 22.43 -4.52 -9.13
C PRO A 125 22.45 -5.97 -9.62
N ALA A 126 21.28 -6.60 -9.78
CA ALA A 126 21.18 -7.91 -10.38
C ALA A 126 21.34 -7.76 -11.90
N SER A 127 22.05 -8.67 -12.55
CA SER A 127 22.21 -8.63 -14.01
C SER A 127 20.94 -9.10 -14.73
N VAL A 128 19.79 -8.48 -14.43
CA VAL A 128 18.48 -8.78 -15.01
C VAL A 128 18.32 -8.08 -16.34
N ASP A 129 17.58 -8.74 -17.23
CA ASP A 129 17.31 -8.23 -18.57
C ASP A 129 16.63 -6.85 -18.52
N PRO A 130 17.04 -5.89 -19.36
CA PRO A 130 16.49 -4.55 -19.33
C PRO A 130 14.98 -4.49 -19.57
N GLY A 131 14.40 -5.48 -20.26
CA GLY A 131 12.95 -5.58 -20.45
C GLY A 131 12.18 -5.79 -19.14
N VAL A 132 12.84 -6.25 -18.08
CA VAL A 132 12.24 -6.32 -16.74
C VAL A 132 11.92 -4.94 -16.19
N PHE A 133 12.77 -3.94 -16.47
CA PHE A 133 12.54 -2.58 -16.01
C PHE A 133 11.41 -1.90 -16.81
N ASP A 134 11.26 -2.26 -18.08
CA ASP A 134 10.16 -1.82 -18.94
C ASP A 134 8.81 -2.33 -18.41
N LEU A 135 8.73 -3.62 -18.05
CA LEU A 135 7.56 -4.23 -17.39
C LEU A 135 7.21 -3.60 -16.03
N LEU A 136 8.18 -2.95 -15.37
CA LEU A 136 7.97 -2.22 -14.12
C LEU A 136 7.56 -0.76 -14.36
N GLN A 137 7.75 -0.22 -15.57
CA GLN A 137 7.44 1.15 -15.96
C GLN A 137 6.12 1.27 -16.75
N ASP A 138 5.73 0.28 -17.56
CA ASP A 138 4.50 0.26 -18.37
C ASP A 138 3.22 0.15 -17.55
#